data_AF-A0AA35TZD9-F1
#
_entry.id   AF-A0AA35TZD9-F1
#
_cell.length_a   1.000
_cell.length_b   1.000
_cell.length_c   1.000
_cell.angle_alpha   90.00
_cell.angle_beta   90.00
_cell.angle_gamma   90.00
#
_symmetry.space_group_name_H-M   'P 1'
#
loop_
_entity.id
_entity.type
_entity.pdbx_description
1 polymer ?
#
loop_
_entity_poly.entity_id
_entity_poly.type
_entity_poly.pdbx_seq_one_letter_code
_entity_poly.pdbx_strand_id
1 'polypeptide(L)'
;MRVLRAEAGNELMRSIGDSIREGAGAFLRREYMSLLPFVIVVAVVLGVLDYTIFDHDLPVPATAISYLVGSICSGTAGFIGMSVAVRANVRTAAAAMTGLNPALRVAFSSGTVMGVTVVGICLLGVSILYLIFQNISVVAGFGFGASSIALFARVGGGIFTKAAT
;
A
#
# COMPACT_ATOMS: atom_id res chain seq x y z
N MET A 1 1.08 8.77 -18.05
CA MET A 1 1.70 7.45 -18.34
C MET A 1 3.03 7.57 -19.10
N ARG A 2 4.09 8.13 -18.47
CA ARG A 2 5.41 8.31 -19.12
C ARG A 2 6.39 7.16 -18.80
N VAL A 3 6.13 6.40 -17.74
CA VAL A 3 6.96 5.28 -17.27
C VAL A 3 6.80 4.03 -18.14
N LEU A 4 5.57 3.68 -18.56
CA LEU A 4 5.33 2.50 -19.41
C LEU A 4 5.94 2.61 -20.82
N ARG A 5 6.19 3.84 -21.28
CA ARG A 5 6.77 4.15 -22.61
C ARG A 5 8.30 4.11 -22.65
N ALA A 6 8.99 4.03 -21.51
CA ALA A 6 10.44 3.90 -21.51
C ALA A 6 10.85 2.46 -21.84
N GLU A 7 11.83 2.31 -22.73
CA GLU A 7 12.35 1.01 -23.16
C GLU A 7 12.92 0.24 -21.97
N ALA A 8 12.56 -1.04 -21.89
CA ALA A 8 12.98 -1.91 -20.78
C ALA A 8 14.44 -2.41 -20.92
N GLY A 9 15.28 -1.72 -21.71
CA GLY A 9 16.66 -2.10 -21.97
C GLY A 9 16.80 -3.45 -22.68
N ASN A 10 17.98 -4.05 -22.53
CA ASN A 10 18.39 -5.31 -23.17
C ASN A 10 17.62 -6.52 -22.62
N GLU A 11 17.64 -7.64 -23.35
CA GLU A 11 16.93 -8.88 -22.99
C GLU A 11 17.31 -9.42 -21.59
N LEU A 12 18.59 -9.30 -21.22
CA LEU A 12 19.09 -9.62 -19.88
C LEU A 12 18.46 -8.73 -18.78
N MET A 13 18.27 -7.43 -19.05
CA MET A 13 17.66 -6.52 -18.07
C MET A 13 16.18 -6.85 -17.84
N ARG A 14 15.50 -7.29 -18.90
CA ARG A 14 14.09 -7.73 -18.82
C ARG A 14 13.96 -9.02 -18.03
N SER A 15 14.80 -10.02 -18.29
CA SER A 15 14.74 -11.31 -17.57
C SER A 15 15.02 -11.16 -16.07
N ILE A 16 15.98 -10.32 -15.69
CA ILE A 16 16.24 -9.97 -14.28
C ILE A 16 15.04 -9.24 -13.69
N GLY A 17 14.49 -8.27 -14.42
CA GLY A 17 13.30 -7.52 -14.01
C GLY A 17 12.08 -8.40 -13.76
N ASP A 18 11.87 -9.39 -14.60
CA ASP A 18 10.78 -10.35 -14.47
C ASP A 18 10.96 -11.25 -13.24
N SER A 19 12.20 -11.70 -12.99
CA SER A 19 12.54 -12.48 -11.79
C SER A 19 12.26 -11.68 -10.51
N ILE A 20 12.63 -10.40 -10.48
CA ILE A 20 12.34 -9.50 -9.34
C ILE A 20 10.83 -9.31 -9.17
N ARG A 21 10.09 -9.15 -10.27
CA ARG A 21 8.64 -8.99 -10.26
C ARG A 21 7.92 -10.21 -9.73
N GLU A 22 8.37 -11.40 -10.11
CA GLU A 22 7.83 -12.64 -9.59
C GLU A 22 8.11 -12.80 -8.09
N GLY A 23 9.34 -12.55 -7.65
CA GLY A 23 9.71 -12.58 -6.23
C GLY A 23 8.94 -11.57 -5.37
N ALA A 24 8.82 -10.32 -5.85
CA ALA A 24 8.04 -9.29 -5.18
C ALA A 24 6.54 -9.65 -5.09
N GLY A 25 5.98 -10.21 -6.17
CA GLY A 25 4.59 -10.68 -6.19
C GLY A 25 4.36 -11.84 -5.21
N ALA A 26 5.28 -12.80 -5.15
CA ALA A 26 5.23 -13.90 -4.20
C ALA A 26 5.31 -13.41 -2.74
N PHE A 27 6.19 -12.44 -2.47
CA PHE A 27 6.32 -11.79 -1.16
C PHE A 27 5.02 -11.10 -0.73
N LEU A 28 4.46 -10.21 -1.56
CA LEU A 28 3.21 -9.50 -1.26
C LEU A 28 2.07 -10.48 -0.98
N ARG A 29 1.94 -11.52 -1.81
CA ARG A 29 0.89 -12.53 -1.63
C ARG A 29 1.02 -13.21 -0.26
N ARG A 30 2.24 -13.58 0.14
CA ARG A 30 2.52 -14.21 1.44
C ARG A 30 2.22 -13.26 2.59
N GLU A 31 2.67 -12.00 2.49
CA GLU A 31 2.44 -10.97 3.50
C GLU A 31 0.95 -10.69 3.70
N TYR A 32 0.18 -10.57 2.62
CA TYR A 32 -1.25 -10.29 2.68
C TYR A 32 -2.05 -11.47 3.23
N MET A 33 -1.68 -12.69 2.86
CA MET A 33 -2.27 -13.90 3.44
C MET A 33 -2.05 -13.97 4.95
N SER A 34 -0.87 -13.58 5.44
CA SER A 34 -0.57 -13.52 6.88
C SER A 34 -1.28 -12.36 7.58
N LEU A 35 -1.50 -11.23 6.89
CA LEU A 35 -2.19 -10.07 7.45
C LEU A 35 -3.71 -10.25 7.55
N LEU A 36 -4.32 -11.02 6.65
CA LEU A 36 -5.75 -11.25 6.60
C LEU A 36 -6.37 -11.68 7.95
N PRO A 37 -5.87 -12.74 8.64
CA PRO A 37 -6.43 -13.14 9.94
C PRO A 37 -6.28 -12.05 11.00
N PHE A 38 -5.17 -11.30 11.00
CA PHE A 38 -4.95 -10.20 11.95
C PHE A 38 -5.99 -9.09 11.77
N VAL A 39 -6.22 -8.64 10.53
CA VAL A 39 -7.22 -7.61 10.21
C VAL A 39 -8.62 -8.06 10.64
N ILE A 40 -8.97 -9.33 10.41
CA ILE A 40 -10.27 -9.87 10.82
C ILE A 40 -10.44 -9.85 12.34
N VAL A 41 -9.43 -10.32 13.09
CA VAL A 41 -9.47 -10.33 14.56
C VAL A 41 -9.64 -8.91 15.11
N VAL A 42 -8.86 -7.95 14.61
CA VAL A 42 -8.94 -6.55 15.04
C VAL A 42 -10.29 -5.93 14.67
N ALA A 43 -10.82 -6.20 13.48
CA ALA A 43 -12.14 -5.73 13.07
C ALA A 43 -13.27 -6.26 13.98
N VAL A 44 -13.20 -7.54 14.38
CA VAL A 44 -14.16 -8.14 15.32
C VAL A 44 -14.04 -7.50 16.70
N VAL A 45 -12.82 -7.31 17.21
CA VAL A 45 -12.58 -6.65 18.50
C VAL A 45 -13.14 -5.23 18.49
N LEU A 46 -12.87 -4.45 17.44
CA LEU A 46 -13.43 -3.10 17.30
C LEU A 46 -14.95 -3.09 17.21
N GLY A 47 -15.56 -4.06 16.50
CA GLY A 47 -17.01 -4.19 16.45
C GLY A 47 -17.65 -4.50 17.81
N VAL A 48 -16.99 -5.32 18.64
CA VAL A 48 -17.44 -5.61 20.02
C VAL A 48 -17.24 -4.41 20.95
N LEU A 49 -16.15 -3.66 20.78
CA LEU A 49 -15.88 -2.45 21.56
C LEU A 49 -16.87 -1.32 21.24
N ASP A 50 -17.29 -1.20 19.97
CA ASP A 50 -18.34 -0.25 19.55
C ASP A 50 -19.65 -0.55 20.30
N TYR A 51 -20.02 -1.84 20.38
CA TYR A 51 -21.23 -2.30 21.07
C TYR A 51 -21.19 -2.11 22.60
N THR A 52 -20.01 -2.05 23.21
CA THR A 52 -19.85 -2.06 24.68
C THR A 52 -19.45 -0.73 25.31
N ILE A 53 -18.82 0.19 24.57
CA ILE A 53 -18.15 1.38 25.15
C ILE A 53 -18.60 2.71 24.53
N PHE A 54 -18.86 2.78 23.23
CA PHE A 54 -18.93 4.07 22.51
C PHE A 54 -20.34 4.56 22.17
N ASP A 55 -21.30 3.69 21.82
CA ASP A 55 -22.69 4.10 21.60
C ASP A 55 -23.64 2.89 21.54
N HIS A 56 -24.68 2.87 22.38
CA HIS A 56 -25.76 1.86 22.30
C HIS A 56 -26.79 2.19 21.19
N ASP A 57 -26.69 3.38 20.56
CA ASP A 57 -27.73 3.97 19.70
C ASP A 57 -27.42 3.96 18.19
N LEU A 58 -26.23 3.54 17.75
CA LEU A 58 -25.96 3.33 16.31
C LEU A 58 -26.09 1.85 15.92
N PRO A 59 -27.03 1.48 15.03
CA PRO A 59 -27.23 0.09 14.58
C PRO A 59 -26.11 -0.44 13.66
N VAL A 60 -25.05 0.34 13.41
CA VAL A 60 -23.98 0.01 12.47
C VAL A 60 -22.61 0.29 13.12
N PRO A 61 -21.70 -0.71 13.20
CA PRO A 61 -20.38 -0.51 13.80
C PRO A 61 -19.47 0.31 12.87
N ALA A 62 -19.62 1.63 12.92
CA ALA A 62 -19.01 2.57 11.99
C ALA A 62 -17.48 2.57 12.09
N THR A 63 -16.93 2.31 13.28
CA THR A 63 -15.48 2.28 13.54
C THR A 63 -14.81 1.01 12.98
N ALA A 64 -15.49 -0.14 13.07
CA ALA A 64 -15.00 -1.39 12.48
C ALA A 64 -15.03 -1.35 10.95
N ILE A 65 -16.09 -0.75 10.38
CA ILE A 65 -16.19 -0.55 8.93
C ILE A 65 -15.09 0.40 8.44
N SER A 66 -14.86 1.52 9.14
CA SER A 66 -13.81 2.46 8.76
C SER A 66 -12.41 1.87 8.90
N TYR A 67 -12.18 1.04 9.92
CA TYR A 67 -10.95 0.25 10.05
C TYR A 67 -10.72 -0.65 8.83
N LEU A 68 -11.73 -1.43 8.41
CA LEU A 68 -11.62 -2.30 7.25
C LEU A 68 -11.34 -1.52 5.96
N VAL A 69 -12.06 -0.41 5.75
CA VAL A 69 -11.84 0.48 4.60
C VAL A 69 -10.41 1.03 4.63
N GLY A 70 -9.92 1.49 5.79
CA GLY A 70 -8.55 1.97 5.97
C GLY A 70 -7.49 0.90 5.70
N SER A 71 -7.71 -0.33 6.17
CA SER A 71 -6.80 -1.46 5.90
C SER A 71 -6.78 -1.84 4.42
N ILE A 72 -7.93 -1.86 3.74
CA ILE A 72 -8.01 -2.14 2.30
C ILE A 72 -7.34 -1.01 1.49
N CYS A 73 -7.58 0.24 1.84
CA CYS A 73 -6.93 1.41 1.22
C CYS A 73 -5.40 1.35 1.37
N SER A 74 -4.90 1.06 2.56
CA SER A 74 -3.46 0.96 2.82
C SER A 74 -2.82 -0.21 2.07
N GLY A 75 -3.48 -1.37 2.05
CA GLY A 75 -3.02 -2.52 1.27
C GLY A 75 -2.98 -2.21 -0.24
N THR A 76 -4.09 -1.76 -0.81
CA THR A 76 -4.13 -1.43 -2.25
C THR A 76 -3.08 -0.39 -2.65
N ALA A 77 -2.86 0.64 -1.83
CA ALA A 77 -1.79 1.62 -2.05
C ALA A 77 -0.39 0.99 -2.03
N GLY A 78 -0.12 0.08 -1.08
CA GLY A 78 1.13 -0.67 -1.01
C GLY A 78 1.37 -1.57 -2.22
N PHE A 79 0.34 -2.30 -2.67
CA PHE A 79 0.40 -3.17 -3.84
C PHE A 79 0.69 -2.38 -5.13
N ILE A 80 0.01 -1.24 -5.33
CA ILE A 80 0.25 -0.37 -6.48
C ILE A 80 1.67 0.21 -6.42
N GLY A 81 2.10 0.68 -5.24
CA GLY A 81 3.44 1.22 -5.02
C GLY A 81 4.53 0.22 -5.40
N MET A 82 4.46 -1.00 -4.89
CA MET A 82 5.45 -2.04 -5.21
C MET A 82 5.42 -2.43 -6.70
N SER A 83 4.23 -2.54 -7.29
CA SER A 83 4.08 -2.84 -8.72
C SER A 83 4.72 -1.78 -9.62
N VAL A 84 4.58 -0.50 -9.27
CA VAL A 84 5.21 0.61 -9.99
C VAL A 84 6.72 0.63 -9.77
N ALA A 85 7.18 0.42 -8.53
CA ALA A 85 8.60 0.39 -8.18
C ALA A 85 9.36 -0.70 -8.95
N VAL A 86 8.90 -1.95 -8.94
CA VAL A 86 9.58 -3.05 -9.65
C VAL A 86 9.67 -2.79 -11.15
N ARG A 87 8.60 -2.24 -11.75
CA ARG A 87 8.56 -1.87 -13.17
C ARG A 87 9.46 -0.67 -13.49
N ALA A 88 9.67 0.24 -12.55
CA ALA A 88 10.51 1.41 -12.73
C ALA A 88 12.00 1.06 -12.61
N ASN A 89 12.38 0.11 -11.76
CA ASN A 89 13.78 -0.26 -11.52
C ASN A 89 14.54 -0.61 -12.81
N VAL A 90 13.99 -1.50 -13.64
CA VAL A 90 14.60 -1.91 -14.92
C VAL A 90 14.73 -0.72 -15.87
N ARG A 91 13.72 0.16 -15.91
CA ARG A 91 13.69 1.34 -16.78
C ARG A 91 14.66 2.42 -16.33
N THR A 92 14.84 2.59 -15.02
CA THR A 92 15.86 3.48 -14.46
C THR A 92 17.26 2.98 -14.80
N ALA A 93 17.50 1.67 -14.70
CA ALA A 93 18.78 1.07 -15.09
C ALA A 93 19.06 1.24 -16.60
N ALA A 94 18.06 1.02 -17.45
CA ALA A 94 18.18 1.26 -18.88
C ALA A 94 18.44 2.74 -19.20
N ALA A 95 17.74 3.67 -18.54
CA ALA A 95 17.95 5.10 -18.71
C ALA A 95 19.33 5.56 -18.22
N ALA A 96 19.90 4.91 -17.21
CA ALA A 96 21.25 5.20 -16.70
C ALA A 96 22.34 4.95 -17.76
N MET A 97 22.11 4.05 -18.73
CA MET A 97 23.02 3.84 -19.86
C MET A 97 23.13 5.08 -20.77
N THR A 98 22.10 5.92 -20.80
CA THR A 98 22.06 7.16 -21.60
C THR A 98 22.49 8.40 -20.83
N GLY A 99 22.64 8.29 -19.51
CA GLY A 99 23.09 9.36 -18.63
C GLY A 99 22.34 9.42 -17.30
N LEU A 100 22.92 10.13 -16.34
CA LEU A 100 22.36 10.26 -14.99
C LEU A 100 21.03 11.04 -14.96
N ASN A 101 20.95 12.13 -15.73
CA ASN A 101 19.79 13.02 -15.75
C ASN A 101 18.48 12.31 -16.21
N PRO A 102 18.47 11.54 -17.31
CA PRO A 102 17.29 10.76 -17.69
C PRO A 102 16.94 9.66 -16.67
N ALA A 103 17.94 9.00 -16.06
CA ALA A 103 17.70 8.00 -15.02
C ALA A 103 17.01 8.59 -13.79
N LEU A 104 17.51 9.71 -13.28
CA LEU A 104 16.89 10.43 -12.16
C LEU A 104 15.45 10.83 -12.49
N ARG A 105 15.18 11.31 -13.71
CA ARG A 105 13.82 11.68 -14.12
C ARG A 105 12.86 10.48 -14.07
N VAL A 106 13.30 9.30 -14.50
CA VAL A 106 12.50 8.07 -14.41
C VAL A 106 12.28 7.67 -12.95
N ALA A 107 13.34 7.66 -12.14
CA ALA A 107 13.28 7.32 -10.72
C ALA A 107 12.32 8.26 -9.96
N PHE A 108 12.48 9.58 -10.08
CA PHE A 108 11.60 10.56 -9.45
C PHE A 108 10.16 10.42 -9.94
N SER A 109 9.94 10.22 -11.24
CA SER A 109 8.57 10.06 -11.76
C SER A 109 7.86 8.84 -11.17
N SER A 110 8.60 7.74 -10.91
CA SER A 110 8.03 6.56 -10.25
C SER A 110 7.71 6.81 -8.78
N GLY A 111 8.56 7.55 -8.07
CA GLY A 111 8.32 7.95 -6.68
C GLY A 111 7.13 8.90 -6.53
N THR A 112 6.98 9.85 -7.46
CA THR A 112 5.81 10.74 -7.49
C THR A 112 4.51 9.96 -7.69
N VAL A 113 4.49 8.95 -8.56
CA VAL A 113 3.30 8.10 -8.76
C VAL A 113 2.94 7.38 -7.48
N MET A 114 3.92 6.82 -6.76
CA MET A 114 3.67 6.17 -5.47
C MET A 114 3.08 7.17 -4.46
N GLY A 115 3.71 8.35 -4.30
CA GLY A 115 3.25 9.37 -3.34
C GLY A 115 1.85 9.89 -3.62
N VAL A 116 1.56 10.26 -4.87
CA VAL A 116 0.24 10.78 -5.27
C VAL A 116 -0.84 9.72 -5.11
N THR A 117 -0.54 8.45 -5.41
CA THR A 117 -1.52 7.37 -5.26
C THR A 117 -1.86 7.13 -3.78
N VAL A 118 -0.84 7.08 -2.90
CA VAL A 118 -1.05 6.91 -1.45
C VAL A 118 -1.86 8.07 -0.88
N VAL A 119 -1.45 9.30 -1.15
CA VAL A 119 -2.14 10.50 -0.64
C VAL A 119 -3.56 10.58 -1.20
N GLY A 120 -3.75 10.28 -2.49
CA GLY A 120 -5.05 10.31 -3.14
C GLY A 120 -6.03 9.29 -2.55
N ILE A 121 -5.60 8.03 -2.37
CA ILE A 121 -6.44 6.98 -1.77
C ILE A 121 -6.77 7.33 -0.30
N CYS A 122 -5.81 7.81 0.48
CA CYS A 122 -6.04 8.19 1.87
C CYS A 122 -7.01 9.35 2.01
N LEU A 123 -6.81 10.44 1.26
CA LEU A 123 -7.70 11.60 1.32
C LEU A 123 -9.11 11.25 0.84
N LEU A 124 -9.23 10.52 -0.27
CA LEU A 124 -10.54 10.07 -0.76
C LEU A 124 -11.24 9.17 0.27
N GLY A 125 -10.54 8.22 0.88
CA GLY A 125 -11.09 7.33 1.90
C GLY A 125 -11.60 8.08 3.13
N VAL A 126 -10.79 9.00 3.66
CA VAL A 126 -11.16 9.83 4.82
C VAL A 126 -12.31 10.77 4.47
N SER A 127 -12.28 11.44 3.32
CA SER A 127 -13.34 12.37 2.91
C SER A 127 -14.69 11.67 2.73
N ILE A 128 -14.73 10.50 2.10
CA ILE A 128 -15.98 9.74 1.91
C ILE A 128 -16.55 9.29 3.26
N LEU A 129 -15.70 8.73 4.14
CA LEU A 129 -16.13 8.28 5.47
C LEU A 129 -16.62 9.44 6.33
N TYR A 130 -15.94 10.59 6.28
CA TYR A 130 -16.35 11.78 7.01
C TYR A 130 -17.69 12.33 6.53
N LEU A 131 -17.96 12.33 5.22
CA LEU A 131 -19.25 12.78 4.67
C LEU A 131 -20.41 11.88 5.08
N ILE A 132 -20.20 10.57 5.18
CA ILE A 132 -21.24 9.59 5.52
C ILE A 132 -21.55 9.61 7.02
N PHE A 133 -20.52 9.58 7.87
CA PHE A 133 -20.71 9.37 9.31
C PHE A 133 -20.61 10.65 10.14
N GLN A 134 -20.02 11.74 9.61
CA GLN A 134 -19.81 13.03 10.29
C GLN A 134 -19.23 12.96 11.72
N ASN A 135 -18.56 11.86 12.06
CA ASN A 135 -18.10 11.57 13.42
C ASN A 135 -16.57 11.36 13.43
N ILE A 136 -15.90 11.97 14.40
CA ILE A 136 -14.44 11.93 14.54
C ILE A 136 -13.93 10.52 14.82
N SER A 137 -14.74 9.70 15.52
CA SER A 137 -14.40 8.33 15.91
C SER A 137 -14.20 7.42 14.68
N VAL A 138 -14.92 7.69 13.59
CA VAL A 138 -14.80 6.94 12.33
C VAL A 138 -13.47 7.21 11.64
N VAL A 139 -12.99 8.46 11.69
CA VAL A 139 -11.67 8.84 11.15
C VAL A 139 -10.55 8.19 11.95
N ALA A 140 -10.71 8.10 13.27
CA ALA A 140 -9.77 7.38 14.13
C ALA A 140 -9.69 5.88 13.77
N GLY A 141 -10.83 5.23 13.52
CA GLY A 141 -10.88 3.84 13.04
C GLY A 141 -10.17 3.64 11.70
N PHE A 142 -10.38 4.54 10.73
CA PHE A 142 -9.66 4.51 9.45
C PHE A 142 -8.15 4.64 9.62
N GLY A 143 -7.71 5.62 10.42
CA GLY A 143 -6.29 5.84 10.71
C GLY A 143 -5.63 4.64 11.39
N PHE A 144 -6.36 4.00 12.32
CA PHE A 144 -5.90 2.78 12.98
C PHE A 144 -5.74 1.61 12.00
N GLY A 145 -6.69 1.42 11.08
CA GLY A 145 -6.63 0.40 10.02
C GLY A 145 -5.48 0.62 9.04
N ALA A 146 -5.28 1.86 8.61
CA ALA A 146 -4.19 2.23 7.71
C ALA A 146 -2.81 2.04 8.36
N SER A 147 -2.65 2.47 9.63
CA SER A 147 -1.41 2.37 10.39
C SER A 147 -1.03 0.92 10.71
N SER A 148 -2.03 0.07 10.98
CA SER A 148 -1.83 -1.36 11.21
C SER A 148 -1.15 -2.03 10.01
N ILE A 149 -1.69 -1.85 8.81
CA ILE A 149 -1.11 -2.42 7.59
C ILE A 149 0.27 -1.81 7.30
N ALA A 150 0.44 -0.50 7.52
CA ALA A 150 1.72 0.18 7.31
C ALA A 150 2.83 -0.35 8.23
N LEU A 151 2.50 -0.67 9.50
CA LEU A 151 3.43 -1.26 10.46
C LEU A 151 3.94 -2.62 9.94
N PHE A 152 3.03 -3.50 9.55
CA PHE A 152 3.39 -4.82 9.06
C PHE A 152 4.16 -4.77 7.74
N ALA A 153 3.76 -3.91 6.80
CA ALA A 153 4.49 -3.71 5.55
C ALA A 153 5.94 -3.25 5.79
N ARG A 154 6.15 -2.36 6.77
CA ARG A 154 7.48 -1.85 7.12
C ARG A 154 8.34 -2.90 7.83
N VAL A 155 7.76 -3.62 8.78
CA VAL A 155 8.48 -4.66 9.55
C VAL A 155 8.74 -5.90 8.69
N GLY A 156 7.72 -6.41 8.01
CA GLY A 156 7.79 -7.57 7.13
C GLY A 156 8.76 -7.35 5.97
N GLY A 157 8.60 -6.24 5.25
CA GLY A 157 9.53 -5.86 4.17
C GLY A 157 10.94 -5.58 4.68
N GLY A 158 11.09 -4.98 5.86
CA GLY A 158 12.39 -4.73 6.49
C GLY A 158 13.14 -6.01 6.85
N ILE A 159 12.45 -7.00 7.42
CA ILE A 159 13.04 -8.30 7.75
C ILE A 159 13.40 -9.05 6.46
N PHE A 160 12.52 -9.08 5.46
CA PHE A 160 12.76 -9.78 4.20
C PHE A 160 13.99 -9.24 3.46
N THR A 161 14.09 -7.91 3.34
CA THR A 161 15.24 -7.29 2.67
C THR A 161 16.55 -7.49 3.43
N LYS A 162 16.52 -7.48 4.78
CA LYS A 162 17.71 -7.71 5.59
C LYS A 162 18.17 -9.17 5.59
N ALA A 163 17.26 -10.13 5.61
CA ALA A 163 17.59 -11.55 5.54
C ALA A 163 18.16 -11.98 4.18
N ALA A 164 17.94 -11.18 3.13
CA ALA A 164 18.49 -11.42 1.79
C ALA A 164 19.93 -10.89 1.59
N THR A 165 20.47 -10.13 2.57
CA THR A 165 21.85 -9.60 2.59
C THR A 165 22.70 -10.37 3.57
#